data_AF-A0A918AUY6-F1
#
_entry.id   AF-A0A918AUY6-F1
#
_cell.length_a   1.000
_cell.length_b   1.000
_cell.length_c   1.000
_cell.angle_alpha   90.00
_cell.angle_beta   90.00
_cell.angle_gamma   90.00
#
_symmetry.space_group_name_H-M   'P 1'
#
loop_
_entity.id
_entity.type
_entity.pdbx_description
1 polymer ?
#
loop_
_entity_poly.entity_id
_entity_poly.type
_entity_poly.pdbx_seq_one_letter_code
_entity_poly.pdbx_strand_id
1 'polypeptide(L)' 'MPHAWSPGSRGWFKSSFSSASQACVEVRFDDHPDGRVSIRDAKHRGPLITVDARRWTAFLELARAA' A
#
# COMPACT_ATOMS: atom_id res chain seq x y z
N MET A 1 8.98 -9.39 -11.77
CA MET A 1 9.00 -8.07 -11.10
C MET A 1 9.26 -8.30 -9.62
N PRO A 2 10.43 -7.94 -9.05
CA PRO A 2 10.87 -8.41 -7.74
C PRO A 2 10.18 -7.71 -6.54
N HIS A 3 8.86 -7.51 -6.56
CA HIS A 3 8.12 -6.81 -5.50
C HIS A 3 6.60 -7.05 -5.55
N ALA A 4 6.16 -8.19 -6.09
CA ALA A 4 4.76 -8.61 -5.96
C ALA A 4 4.48 -8.96 -4.49
N TRP A 5 3.37 -8.47 -3.95
CA TRP A 5 2.94 -8.81 -2.60
C TRP A 5 2.76 -10.32 -2.44
N SER A 6 3.14 -10.85 -1.28
CA SER A 6 2.85 -12.22 -0.87
C SER A 6 2.32 -12.24 0.57
N PRO A 7 1.44 -13.19 0.93
CA PRO A 7 1.05 -13.40 2.32
C PRO A 7 2.29 -13.58 3.21
N GLY A 8 2.43 -12.78 4.26
CA GLY A 8 3.61 -12.77 5.15
C GLY A 8 4.73 -11.81 4.74
N SER A 9 4.66 -11.15 3.59
CA SER A 9 5.60 -10.07 3.24
C SER A 9 5.30 -8.81 4.07
N ARG A 10 6.29 -8.36 4.84
CA ARG A 10 6.24 -7.17 5.71
C ARG A 10 6.99 -5.95 5.14
N GLY A 11 7.54 -6.11 3.94
CA GLY A 11 8.28 -5.08 3.24
C GLY A 11 7.36 -4.17 2.42
N TRP A 12 7.95 -3.10 1.91
CA TRP A 12 7.31 -2.31 0.87
C TRP A 12 7.13 -3.17 -0.38
N PHE A 13 5.92 -3.16 -0.93
CA PHE A 13 5.60 -3.81 -2.19
C PHE A 13 4.92 -2.81 -3.12
N LYS A 14 5.03 -3.05 -4.42
CA LYS A 14 4.45 -2.16 -5.41
C LYS A 14 2.98 -2.51 -5.61
N SER A 15 2.11 -1.50 -5.71
CA SER A 15 0.72 -1.74 -6.07
C SER A 15 0.62 -2.39 -7.46
N SER A 16 -0.26 -3.37 -7.61
CA SER A 16 -0.56 -4.00 -8.90
C SER A 16 -1.17 -3.03 -9.92
N PHE A 17 -1.74 -1.92 -9.45
CA PHE A 17 -2.31 -0.86 -10.29
C PHE A 17 -1.26 0.14 -10.77
N SER A 18 0.00 0.03 -10.33
CA SER A 18 1.10 0.88 -10.80
C SER A 18 1.83 0.24 -11.98
N SER A 19 1.64 0.77 -13.20
CA SER A 19 2.35 0.32 -14.40
C SER A 19 3.82 0.78 -14.41
N ALA A 20 4.66 0.19 -15.28
CA ALA A 20 6.10 0.47 -15.30
C ALA A 20 6.46 1.93 -15.63
N SER A 21 5.64 2.64 -16.42
CA SER A 21 5.82 4.06 -16.73
C SER A 21 5.22 4.98 -15.65
N GLN A 22 4.11 4.57 -15.02
CA GLN A 22 3.40 5.31 -13.95
C GLN A 22 3.54 4.64 -12.58
N ALA A 23 4.76 4.21 -12.30
CA ALA A 23 5.12 3.25 -11.27
C ALA A 23 5.19 3.85 -9.85
N CYS A 24 4.20 4.64 -9.45
CA CYS A 24 4.39 5.60 -8.36
C CYS A 24 3.97 5.12 -6.98
N VAL A 25 3.20 4.04 -6.79
CA VAL A 25 2.69 3.70 -5.44
C VAL A 25 3.34 2.45 -4.86
N GLU A 26 3.90 2.60 -3.66
CA GLU A 26 4.30 1.49 -2.80
C GLU A 26 3.42 1.46 -1.54
N VAL A 27 3.15 0.25 -1.07
CA VAL A 27 2.34 -0.02 0.11
C VAL A 27 3.12 -0.93 1.05
N ARG A 28 2.93 -0.77 2.36
CA ARG A 28 3.44 -1.67 3.40
C ARG A 28 2.38 -1.90 4.46
N PHE A 29 2.20 -3.15 4.84
CA PHE A 29 1.46 -3.54 6.03
C PHE A 29 2.45 -3.67 7.19
N ASP A 30 2.25 -2.91 8.27
CA ASP A 30 3.15 -2.94 9.42
C ASP A 30 2.62 -3.83 10.55
N ASP A 31 3.51 -4.14 11.50
CA ASP A 31 3.24 -5.05 12.62
C ASP A 31 2.66 -4.30 13.84
N HIS A 32 2.04 -3.13 13.63
CA HIS A 32 1.38 -2.43 14.73
C HIS A 32 0.26 -3.32 15.32
N PRO A 33 0.04 -3.34 16.65
CA PRO A 33 -0.98 -4.20 17.26
C PRO A 33 -2.38 -4.01 16.67
N ASP A 34 -2.73 -2.76 16.35
CA ASP A 34 -4.01 -2.42 15.73
C ASP A 34 -4.01 -2.53 14.19
N GLY A 35 -2.85 -2.86 13.60
CA GLY A 35 -2.60 -2.91 12.16
C GLY A 35 -2.56 -1.53 11.50
N ARG A 36 -1.55 -1.26 10.67
CA ARG A 36 -1.55 -0.07 9.82
C ARG A 36 -1.07 -0.37 8.41
N VAL A 37 -1.54 0.48 7.51
CA VAL A 37 -1.17 0.50 6.11
C VAL A 37 -0.48 1.80 5.80
N SER A 38 0.77 1.71 5.38
CA SER A 38 1.57 2.84 4.94
C SER A 38 1.61 2.90 3.42
N ILE A 39 1.36 4.07 2.85
CA ILE A 39 1.39 4.33 1.41
C ILE A 39 2.40 5.45 1.14
N ARG A 40 3.21 5.30 0.11
CA ARG A 40 4.16 6.34 -0.32
C ARG A 40 4.36 6.34 -1.82
N ASP A 41 4.88 7.46 -2.31
CA ASP A 41 5.36 7.55 -3.68
C ASP A 41 6.74 6.87 -3.84
N ALA A 42 6.88 6.04 -4.88
CA ALA A 42 8.08 5.27 -5.22
C ALA A 42 9.26 6.14 -5.65
N LYS A 43 8.97 7.21 -6.41
CA LYS A 43 9.92 8.07 -7.11
C LYS A 43 10.28 9.31 -6.31
N HIS A 44 9.31 9.87 -5.60
CA HIS A 44 9.43 11.06 -4.78
C HIS A 44 9.03 10.71 -3.36
N ARG A 45 10.01 10.40 -2.51
CA ARG A 45 9.78 10.06 -1.09
C ARG A 45 9.30 11.28 -0.29
N GLY A 46 8.08 11.74 -0.59
CA GLY A 46 7.34 12.77 0.13
C GLY A 46 6.70 12.20 1.40
N PRO A 47 5.64 12.86 1.93
CA PRO A 47 5.02 12.43 3.17
C PRO A 47 4.45 11.01 3.09
N LEU A 48 4.63 10.26 4.18
CA LEU A 48 4.09 8.93 4.36
C LEU A 48 2.62 9.04 4.77
N ILE A 49 1.72 8.44 3.98
CA ILE A 49 0.31 8.33 4.38
C ILE A 49 0.17 7.05 5.19
N THR A 50 -0.32 7.15 6.42
CA THR A 50 -0.57 5.99 7.28
C THR A 50 -2.04 5.93 7.67
N VAL A 51 -2.65 4.78 7.45
CA VAL A 51 -4.07 4.52 7.71
C VAL A 51 -4.16 3.30 8.62
N ASP A 52 -5.14 3.27 9.53
CA ASP A 52 -5.48 2.05 10.28
C ASP A 52 -5.97 0.95 9.32
N ALA A 53 -5.68 -0.31 9.64
CA ALA A 53 -6.06 -1.44 8.80
C ALA A 53 -7.59 -1.53 8.56
N ARG A 54 -8.43 -1.20 9.55
CA ARG A 54 -9.89 -1.26 9.41
C ARG A 54 -10.41 -0.20 8.44
N ARG A 55 -9.94 1.04 8.57
CA ARG A 55 -10.25 2.14 7.65
C ARG A 55 -9.74 1.87 6.25
N TRP A 56 -8.56 1.27 6.12
CA TRP A 56 -8.03 0.88 4.82
C TRP A 56 -8.93 -0.13 4.10
N THR A 57 -9.38 -1.18 4.80
CA THR A 57 -10.35 -2.14 4.23
C THR A 57 -11.64 -1.45 3.82
N ALA A 58 -12.25 -0.64 4.70
CA ALA A 58 -13.47 0.08 4.40
C ALA A 58 -13.33 1.02 3.18
N PHE A 59 -12.19 1.71 3.07
CA PHE A 59 -11.87 2.55 1.92
C PHE A 59 -11.80 1.75 0.61
N LEU A 60 -11.15 0.58 0.61
CA LEU A 60 -11.04 -0.24 -0.59
C LEU A 60 -12.38 -0.82 -1.05
N GLU A 61 -13.25 -1.21 -0.13
CA GLU A 61 -14.62 -1.65 -0.47
C GLU A 61 -15.39 -0.51 -1.15
N LEU A 62 -15.31 0.71 -0.60
CA LEU A 62 -15.93 1.91 -1.18
C LEU A 62 -15.37 2.23 -2.57
N ALA A 63 -14.05 2.17 -2.73
CA ALA A 63 -13.37 2.48 -3.98
C ALA A 63 -13.64 1.42 -5.08
N ARG A 64 -13.95 0.17 -4.71
CA ARG A 64 -14.31 -0.90 -5.66
C ARG A 64 -15.76 -0.86 -6.12
N ALA A 65 -16.64 -0.28 -5.29
CA ALA A 65 -18.06 -0.17 -5.58
C ALA A 65 -18.41 1.07 -6.44
N ALA A 66 -17.46 1.98 -6.64
CA ALA A 66 -17.57 3.17 -7.48
C ALA A 66 -17.09 2.90 -8.92
#